data_AF-A0A3L7UG16-F1
#
_entry.id   AF-A0A3L7UG16-F1
#
_cell.length_a   1.000
_cell.length_b   1.000
_cell.length_c   1.000
_cell.angle_alpha   90.00
_cell.angle_beta   90.00
_cell.angle_gamma   90.00
#
_symmetry.space_group_name_H-M   'P 1'
#
loop_
_entity.id
_entity.type
_entity.pdbx_description
1 polymer ?
#
loop_
_entity_poly.entity_id
_entity_poly.type
_entity_poly.pdbx_seq_one_letter_code
_entity_poly.pdbx_strand_id
1 'polypeptide(L)'
;MLFITTRYRNRRGEKLLVMSLAVSADGCHYRLWVPQPFGTDRHSTATYMSLRQLACESLLFRVERDAEAWGVRMLCEMPCGNSELVSHKLDTTIRCLIAASETWANAVRSPKKLAD
;
A
#
# COMPACT_ATOMS: atom_id res chain seq x y z
N MET A 1 -7.11 -0.91 -14.68
CA MET A 1 -8.19 -1.79 -14.15
C MET A 1 -8.43 -1.43 -12.69
N LEU A 2 -9.69 -1.41 -12.23
CA LEU A 2 -10.05 -1.03 -10.86
C LEU A 2 -10.42 -2.29 -10.06
N PHE A 3 -9.86 -2.44 -8.86
CA PHE A 3 -10.21 -3.51 -7.91
C PHE A 3 -10.90 -2.91 -6.71
N ILE A 4 -12.06 -3.47 -6.37
CA ILE A 4 -12.84 -3.08 -5.20
C ILE A 4 -12.89 -4.26 -4.26
N THR A 5 -12.47 -4.08 -3.01
CA THR A 5 -12.62 -5.10 -1.96
C THR A 5 -13.26 -4.52 -0.72
N THR A 6 -14.15 -5.33 -0.12
CA THR A 6 -14.84 -5.01 1.13
C THR A 6 -14.10 -5.48 2.39
N ARG A 7 -12.97 -6.19 2.20
CA ARG A 7 -12.18 -6.82 3.26
C ARG A 7 -11.18 -5.88 3.93
N TYR A 8 -10.99 -4.69 3.40
CA TYR A 8 -10.13 -3.66 3.97
C TYR A 8 -10.97 -2.67 4.77
N ARG A 9 -10.50 -2.27 5.95
CA ARG A 9 -11.12 -1.17 6.69
C ARG A 9 -10.15 -0.03 6.79
N ASN A 10 -10.42 1.06 6.08
CA ASN A 10 -9.56 2.23 6.20
C ASN A 10 -9.71 2.87 7.59
N ARG A 11 -8.87 3.87 7.88
CA ARG A 11 -8.90 4.59 9.17
C ARG A 11 -10.23 5.29 9.49
N ARG A 12 -11.13 5.48 8.52
CA ARG A 12 -12.48 6.03 8.70
C ARG A 12 -13.53 4.95 8.99
N GLY A 13 -13.13 3.68 9.07
CA GLY A 13 -14.05 2.56 9.25
C GLY A 13 -14.72 2.12 7.95
N GLU A 14 -14.39 2.75 6.82
CA GLU A 14 -14.96 2.47 5.51
C GLU A 14 -14.43 1.12 5.03
N LYS A 15 -15.35 0.25 4.62
CA LYS A 15 -15.02 -1.12 4.17
C LYS A 15 -14.49 -1.16 2.73
N LEU A 16 -14.44 -0.04 2.04
CA LEU A 16 -14.15 -0.01 0.61
C LEU A 16 -12.69 0.34 0.37
N LEU A 17 -11.91 -0.62 -0.10
CA LEU A 17 -10.64 -0.32 -0.73
C LEU A 17 -10.81 -0.31 -2.24
N VAL A 18 -10.55 0.84 -2.83
CA VAL A 18 -10.38 0.99 -4.28
C VAL A 18 -8.90 0.95 -4.57
N MET A 19 -8.41 -0.14 -5.16
CA MET A 19 -7.06 -0.23 -5.70
C MET A 19 -7.11 -0.05 -7.20
N SER A 20 -6.13 0.66 -7.72
CA SER A 20 -5.89 0.73 -9.14
C SER A 20 -4.77 -0.23 -9.50
N LEU A 21 -4.98 -0.94 -10.60
CA LEU A 21 -3.99 -1.75 -11.29
C LEU A 21 -3.66 -1.04 -12.60
N ALA A 22 -2.41 -0.59 -12.72
CA ALA A 22 -1.86 -0.06 -13.97
C ALA A 22 -0.69 -0.94 -14.41
N VAL A 23 -0.47 -1.02 -15.72
CA VAL A 23 0.80 -1.53 -16.23
C VAL A 23 1.82 -0.39 -16.07
N SER A 24 3.01 -0.72 -15.59
CA SER A 24 4.13 0.22 -15.48
C SER A 24 4.55 0.75 -16.86
N ALA A 25 5.25 1.87 -16.87
CA ALA A 25 5.70 2.51 -18.11
C ALA A 25 6.63 1.62 -18.96
N ASP A 26 7.33 0.67 -18.32
CA ASP A 26 8.18 -0.31 -19.01
C ASP A 26 7.39 -1.48 -19.65
N GLY A 27 6.08 -1.58 -19.41
CA GLY A 27 5.23 -2.67 -19.90
C GLY A 27 5.42 -4.02 -19.17
N CYS A 28 6.43 -4.12 -18.29
CA CYS A 28 6.89 -5.37 -17.73
C CYS A 28 6.26 -5.71 -16.37
N HIS A 29 5.68 -4.73 -15.70
CA HIS A 29 5.13 -4.90 -14.35
C HIS A 29 3.70 -4.37 -14.25
N TYR A 30 2.94 -4.98 -13.35
CA TYR A 30 1.74 -4.38 -12.82
C TYR A 30 2.06 -3.61 -11.56
N ARG A 31 1.54 -2.39 -11.46
CA ARG A 31 1.59 -1.55 -10.27
C ARG A 31 0.22 -1.56 -9.59
N LEU A 32 0.21 -1.98 -8.34
CA LEU A 32 -0.94 -1.93 -7.43
C LEU A 32 -0.69 -0.88 -6.37
N TRP A 33 -1.71 -0.11 -6.02
CA TRP A 33 -1.60 0.82 -4.90
C TRP A 33 -2.89 1.02 -4.11
N VAL A 34 -2.71 1.30 -2.83
CA VAL A 34 -3.77 1.76 -1.92
C VAL A 34 -3.66 3.29 -1.82
N PRO A 35 -4.70 4.05 -2.22
CA PRO A 35 -4.73 5.48 -2.02
C PRO A 35 -4.95 5.79 -0.53
N GLN A 36 -4.15 6.71 0.02
CA GLN A 36 -4.25 7.18 1.41
C GLN A 36 -4.46 6.06 2.47
N PRO A 37 -3.61 5.00 2.52
CA PRO A 37 -3.74 3.97 3.56
C PRO A 37 -3.47 4.54 4.95
N PHE A 38 -2.69 5.61 5.01
CA PHE A 38 -2.27 6.31 6.20
C PHE A 38 -3.00 7.66 6.20
N GLY A 39 -3.83 7.91 7.22
CA GLY A 39 -4.64 9.13 7.30
C GLY A 39 -3.79 10.39 7.18
N THR A 40 -4.37 11.47 6.65
CA THR A 40 -3.73 12.78 6.49
C THR A 40 -3.55 13.45 7.86
N ASP A 41 -2.41 13.25 8.51
CA ASP A 41 -2.05 13.98 9.72
C ASP A 41 -1.33 15.30 9.41
N ARG A 42 -1.29 16.20 10.40
CA ARG A 42 -0.53 17.46 10.35
C ARG A 42 1.00 17.25 10.38
N HIS A 43 1.46 16.00 10.46
CA HIS A 43 2.88 15.60 10.53
C HIS A 43 3.32 14.77 9.33
N SER A 44 2.73 15.07 8.16
CA SER A 44 2.85 14.27 6.93
C SER A 44 4.28 13.92 6.54
N THR A 45 5.26 14.78 6.83
CA THR A 45 6.68 14.51 6.54
C THR A 45 7.31 13.50 7.50
N ALA A 46 7.11 13.62 8.81
CA ALA A 46 7.66 12.67 9.79
C ALA A 46 7.02 11.28 9.64
N THR A 47 5.71 11.26 9.43
CA THR A 47 4.94 10.04 9.10
C THR A 47 5.47 9.42 7.80
N TYR A 48 5.69 10.22 6.75
CA TYR A 48 6.27 9.74 5.49
C TYR A 48 7.67 9.16 5.66
N MET A 49 8.56 9.80 6.43
CA MET A 49 9.92 9.28 6.65
C MET A 49 9.90 7.94 7.40
N SER A 50 9.05 7.82 8.42
CA SER A 50 8.88 6.56 9.15
C SER A 50 8.37 5.43 8.24
N LEU A 51 7.39 5.75 7.38
CA LEU A 51 6.88 4.81 6.38
C LEU A 51 7.93 4.44 5.33
N ARG A 52 8.79 5.39 4.93
CA ARG A 52 9.91 5.12 4.01
C ARG A 52 10.91 4.15 4.62
N GLN A 53 11.20 4.28 5.92
CA GLN A 53 12.08 3.35 6.62
C GLN A 53 11.50 1.93 6.64
N LEU A 54 10.23 1.77 7.01
CA LEU A 54 9.54 0.47 6.96
C LEU A 54 9.51 -0.11 5.54
N ALA A 55 9.38 0.74 4.52
CA ALA A 55 9.43 0.31 3.13
C ALA A 55 10.84 -0.13 2.69
N CYS A 56 11.91 0.47 3.22
CA CYS A 56 13.28 0.00 2.95
C CYS A 56 13.54 -1.40 3.52
N GLU A 57 12.85 -1.77 4.60
CA GLU A 57 12.91 -3.12 5.19
C GLU A 57 12.03 -4.14 4.44
N SER A 58 11.21 -3.68 3.49
CA SER A 58 10.34 -4.51 2.68
C SER A 58 10.85 -4.68 1.25
N LEU A 59 10.95 -5.93 0.79
CA LEU A 59 11.26 -6.23 -0.62
C LEU A 59 10.03 -6.11 -1.54
N LEU A 60 8.83 -6.02 -0.98
CA LEU A 60 7.57 -6.15 -1.72
C LEU A 60 6.80 -4.84 -1.84
N PHE A 61 7.00 -3.91 -0.89
CA PHE A 61 6.17 -2.72 -0.77
C PHE A 61 6.99 -1.46 -0.78
N ARG A 62 6.49 -0.44 -1.48
CA ARG A 62 7.05 0.90 -1.48
C ARG A 62 6.00 1.89 -1.01
N VAL A 63 6.47 3.07 -0.61
CA VAL A 63 5.61 4.22 -0.30
C VAL A 63 6.01 5.41 -1.16
N GLU A 64 5.01 6.10 -1.68
CA GLU A 64 5.18 7.29 -2.50
C GLU A 64 4.29 8.41 -1.96
N ARG A 65 4.70 9.66 -2.14
CA ARG A 65 3.80 10.79 -1.90
C ARG A 65 2.84 10.93 -3.07
N ASP A 66 1.58 11.12 -2.73
CA ASP A 66 0.56 11.55 -3.67
C ASP A 66 0.54 13.08 -3.69
N ALA A 67 1.06 13.65 -4.78
CA ALA A 67 1.14 15.10 -4.96
C ALA A 67 -0.24 15.75 -5.12
N GLU A 68 -1.24 15.02 -5.61
CA GLU A 68 -2.60 15.52 -5.83
C GLU A 68 -3.43 15.43 -4.55
N ALA A 69 -3.31 14.31 -3.84
CA ALA A 69 -4.12 14.02 -2.66
C ALA A 69 -3.49 14.42 -1.33
N TRP A 70 -2.33 15.11 -1.35
CA TRP A 70 -1.55 15.52 -0.16
C TRP A 70 -1.35 14.37 0.84
N GLY A 71 -1.17 13.16 0.31
CA GLY A 71 -1.20 11.92 1.07
C GLY A 71 0.01 11.04 0.79
N VAL A 72 0.03 9.88 1.44
CA VAL A 72 0.98 8.81 1.13
C VAL A 72 0.19 7.67 0.50
N ARG A 73 0.73 7.07 -0.57
CA ARG A 73 0.23 5.83 -1.15
C ARG A 73 1.20 4.70 -0.85
N MET A 74 0.67 3.51 -0.60
CA MET A 74 1.46 2.29 -0.50
C MET A 74 1.27 1.50 -1.78
N LEU A 75 2.35 1.02 -2.37
CA LEU A 75 2.35 0.36 -3.67
C LEU A 75 3.14 -0.95 -3.67
N CYS A 76 2.76 -1.84 -4.57
CA CYS A 76 3.45 -3.08 -4.86
C CYS A 76 3.60 -3.22 -6.38
N GLU A 77 4.72 -3.76 -6.82
CA GLU A 77 4.98 -4.08 -8.22
C GLU A 77 5.11 -5.60 -8.37
N MET A 78 4.46 -6.16 -9.38
CA MET A 78 4.55 -7.57 -9.71
C MET A 78 4.81 -7.73 -11.22
N PRO A 79 5.60 -8.74 -11.64
CA PRO A 79 5.86 -8.95 -13.06
C PRO A 79 4.58 -9.29 -13.83
N CYS A 80 4.47 -8.76 -15.04
CA CYS A 80 3.48 -9.19 -16.03
C CYS A 80 3.77 -10.65 -16.40
N GLY A 81 2.75 -11.51 -16.43
CA GLY A 81 2.92 -12.94 -16.67
C GLY A 81 1.64 -13.62 -17.14
N ASN A 82 1.67 -14.95 -17.20
CA ASN A 82 0.55 -15.77 -17.67
C ASN A 82 -0.73 -15.51 -16.83
N SER A 83 -1.86 -15.28 -17.49
CA SER A 83 -3.05 -14.61 -16.91
C SER A 83 -3.68 -15.33 -15.70
N GLU A 84 -3.67 -16.67 -15.67
CA GLU A 84 -4.18 -17.45 -14.54
C GLU A 84 -3.28 -17.37 -13.31
N LEU A 85 -1.96 -17.43 -13.50
CA LEU A 85 -0.98 -17.23 -12.42
C LEU A 85 -1.02 -15.79 -11.90
N VAL A 86 -1.33 -14.83 -12.78
CA VAL A 86 -1.51 -13.43 -12.41
C VAL A 86 -2.71 -13.26 -11.49
N SER A 87 -3.86 -13.92 -11.71
CA SER A 87 -5.05 -13.74 -10.87
C SER A 87 -4.85 -14.23 -9.42
N HIS A 88 -4.25 -15.40 -9.22
CA HIS A 88 -3.98 -15.91 -7.86
C HIS A 88 -2.89 -15.09 -7.15
N LYS A 89 -1.81 -14.73 -7.88
CA LYS A 89 -0.77 -13.85 -7.34
C LYS A 89 -1.35 -12.49 -6.97
N LEU A 90 -2.28 -11.98 -7.77
CA LEU A 90 -2.94 -10.70 -7.52
C LEU A 90 -3.78 -10.71 -6.23
N ASP A 91 -4.62 -11.72 -5.99
CA ASP A 91 -5.39 -11.81 -4.74
C ASP A 91 -4.45 -11.90 -3.53
N THR A 92 -3.38 -12.68 -3.63
CA THR A 92 -2.38 -12.81 -2.57
C THR A 92 -1.68 -11.47 -2.31
N THR A 93 -1.21 -10.79 -3.36
CA THR A 93 -0.56 -9.48 -3.29
C THR A 93 -1.48 -8.43 -2.67
N ILE A 94 -2.76 -8.42 -3.05
CA ILE A 94 -3.77 -7.52 -2.47
C ILE A 94 -3.90 -7.74 -0.96
N ARG A 95 -4.01 -9.01 -0.53
CA ARG A 95 -4.12 -9.34 0.91
C ARG A 95 -2.87 -8.92 1.68
N CYS A 96 -1.69 -9.17 1.12
CA CYS A 96 -0.43 -8.75 1.76
C CYS A 96 -0.30 -7.23 1.82
N LEU A 97 -0.70 -6.51 0.77
CA LEU A 97 -0.70 -5.04 0.73
C LEU A 97 -1.62 -4.45 1.80
N ILE A 98 -2.82 -5.02 1.96
CA ILE A 98 -3.76 -4.66 3.03
C ILE A 98 -3.13 -4.90 4.40
N ALA A 99 -2.66 -6.12 4.68
CA ALA A 99 -2.11 -6.48 5.98
C ALA A 99 -0.89 -5.60 6.36
N ALA A 100 -0.02 -5.32 5.38
CA ALA A 100 1.12 -4.45 5.59
C ALA A 100 0.70 -2.99 5.85
N SER A 101 -0.30 -2.48 5.12
CA SER A 101 -0.83 -1.13 5.36
C SER A 101 -1.41 -0.97 6.77
N GLU A 102 -2.13 -1.98 7.27
CA GLU A 102 -2.70 -1.98 8.62
C GLU A 102 -1.59 -2.05 9.69
N THR A 103 -0.61 -2.93 9.49
CA THR A 103 0.54 -3.10 10.38
C THR A 103 1.35 -1.80 10.50
N TRP A 104 1.70 -1.19 9.37
CA TRP A 104 2.48 0.05 9.35
C TRP A 104 1.67 1.24 9.87
N ALA A 105 0.37 1.28 9.60
CA ALA A 105 -0.52 2.28 10.18
C ALA A 105 -0.54 2.22 11.72
N ASN A 106 -0.38 1.04 12.32
CA ASN A 106 -0.28 0.87 13.77
C ASN A 106 1.12 1.23 14.29
N ALA A 107 2.18 0.79 13.62
CA ALA A 107 3.58 1.07 14.01
C ALA A 107 3.86 2.58 14.07
N VAL A 108 3.42 3.33 13.06
CA VAL A 108 3.60 4.80 13.03
C VAL A 108 2.78 5.51 14.10
N ARG A 109 1.65 4.93 14.56
CA ARG A 109 0.83 5.49 15.64
C ARG A 109 1.39 5.22 17.04
N SER A 110 2.12 4.11 17.21
CA SER A 110 2.66 3.67 18.49
C SER A 110 4.14 3.28 18.32
N PRO A 111 5.06 4.27 18.17
CA PRO A 111 6.48 4.00 17.98
C PRO A 111 7.13 3.26 19.18
N LYS A 112 6.46 3.20 20.33
CA LYS A 112 6.86 2.39 21.49
C LYS A 112 6.30 0.97 21.37
N LYS A 113 6.99 0.10 20.60
CA LYS A 113 6.96 -1.40 20.69
C LYS A 113 7.76 -2.08 19.56
N LEU A 114 8.87 -1.48 19.11
CA LEU A 114 9.82 -2.13 18.19
C LEU A 114 11.24 -2.23 18.78
N ALA A 115 11.34 -2.06 20.10
CA ALA A 115 12.55 -2.28 20.87
C ALA A 115 12.22 -3.32 21.95
N ASP A 116 12.11 -4.57 21.52
CA ASP A 116 12.37 -5.77 22.32
C ASP A 116 13.02 -6.80 21.38
#